data_AF-A0A973T9S6-F1
#
_entry.id   AF-A0A973T9S6-F1
#
_cell.length_a   1.000
_cell.length_b   1.000
_cell.length_c   1.000
_cell.angle_alpha   90.00
_cell.angle_beta   90.00
_cell.angle_gamma   90.00
#
_symmetry.space_group_name_H-M   'P 1'
#
loop_
_entity.id
_entity.type
_entity.pdbx_description
1 polymer ?
#
loop_
_entity_poly.entity_id
_entity_poly.type
_entity_poly.pdbx_seq_one_letter_code
_entity_poly.pdbx_strand_id
1 'polypeptide(L)'
;AWWDFTDGLSGRICSLLQAHRGKVSQVLSQWSRDPDLWIRRASITSQLRAKNATDTQLLAAVIEPNLADRQFFIRKAIGWALREYAKTEPEWVAAFAARHRDAMSPLSRREALRRIDAGAAQQ
;
A
#
# COMPACT_ATOMS: atom_id res chain seq x y z
N ALA A 1 2.59 17.09 -9.01
CA ALA A 1 1.23 16.84 -8.50
C ALA A 1 1.21 17.03 -6.98
N TRP A 2 0.03 17.04 -6.34
CA TRP A 2 -0.12 17.12 -4.88
C TRP A 2 -0.93 15.92 -4.38
N TRP A 3 -0.89 15.64 -3.07
CA TRP A 3 -1.43 14.40 -2.51
C TRP A 3 -2.96 14.26 -2.70
N ASP A 4 -3.71 15.35 -2.60
CA ASP A 4 -5.17 15.37 -2.81
C ASP A 4 -5.57 14.85 -4.20
N PHE A 5 -4.80 15.22 -5.23
CA PHE A 5 -5.09 14.83 -6.61
C PHE A 5 -4.80 13.34 -6.83
N THR A 6 -3.66 12.85 -6.34
CA THR A 6 -3.31 11.42 -6.46
C THR A 6 -4.24 10.53 -5.64
N ASP A 7 -4.65 10.97 -4.45
CA ASP A 7 -5.47 10.17 -3.55
C ASP A 7 -6.93 10.10 -4.06
N GLY A 8 -7.43 11.17 -4.70
CA GLY A 8 -8.71 11.17 -5.41
C GLY A 8 -8.79 10.16 -6.57
N LEU A 9 -7.65 9.75 -7.13
CA LEU A 9 -7.60 8.76 -8.22
C LEU A 9 -7.59 7.31 -7.72
N SER A 10 -7.22 7.05 -6.45
CA SER A 10 -7.09 5.69 -5.90
C SER A 10 -8.33 4.82 -6.13
N GLY A 11 -9.53 5.38 -5.97
CA GLY A 11 -10.79 4.68 -6.22
C GLY A 11 -10.98 4.29 -7.69
N ARG A 12 -10.66 5.20 -8.62
CA ARG A 12 -10.77 4.94 -10.07
C ARG A 12 -9.73 3.91 -10.53
N ILE A 13 -8.50 4.02 -10.05
CA ILE A 13 -7.44 3.04 -10.32
C ILE A 13 -7.85 1.67 -9.78
N CYS A 14 -8.40 1.60 -8.58
CA CYS A 14 -8.92 0.37 -8.00
C CYS A 14 -10.00 -0.25 -8.90
N SER A 15 -11.00 0.53 -9.34
CA SER A 15 -12.05 0.04 -10.24
C SER A 15 -11.48 -0.48 -11.57
N LEU A 16 -10.53 0.23 -12.18
CA LEU A 16 -9.86 -0.21 -13.40
C LEU A 16 -9.06 -1.50 -13.19
N LEU A 17 -8.34 -1.61 -12.07
CA LEU A 17 -7.61 -2.82 -11.71
C LEU A 17 -8.55 -4.03 -11.58
N GLN A 18 -9.72 -3.84 -10.97
CA GLN A 18 -10.71 -4.92 -10.84
C GLN A 18 -11.28 -5.34 -12.20
N ALA A 19 -11.53 -4.39 -13.10
CA ALA A 19 -12.04 -4.69 -14.44
C ALA A 19 -10.99 -5.30 -15.39
N HIS A 20 -9.71 -4.95 -15.21
CA HIS A 20 -8.64 -5.29 -16.16
C HIS A 20 -7.35 -5.74 -15.45
N ARG A 21 -7.48 -6.71 -14.55
CA ARG A 21 -6.41 -7.23 -13.66
C ARG A 21 -5.06 -7.39 -14.35
N GLY A 22 -4.98 -8.20 -15.41
CA GLY A 22 -3.69 -8.52 -16.05
C GLY A 22 -2.92 -7.28 -16.53
N LYS A 23 -3.57 -6.42 -17.31
CA LYS A 23 -2.93 -5.23 -17.89
C LYS A 23 -2.62 -4.17 -16.83
N VAL A 24 -3.55 -3.93 -15.91
CA VAL A 24 -3.40 -2.86 -14.90
C VAL A 24 -2.37 -3.24 -13.85
N SER A 25 -2.29 -4.52 -13.43
CA SER A 25 -1.24 -5.00 -12.52
C SER A 25 0.17 -4.76 -13.08
N GLN A 26 0.36 -4.97 -14.39
CA GLN A 26 1.65 -4.70 -15.06
C GLN A 26 2.01 -3.22 -15.02
N VAL A 27 1.05 -2.34 -15.36
CA VAL A 27 1.25 -0.89 -15.32
C VAL A 27 1.59 -0.41 -13.91
N LEU A 28 0.84 -0.85 -12.90
CA LEU A 28 1.07 -0.47 -11.50
C LEU A 28 2.44 -0.96 -10.99
N SER A 29 2.88 -2.14 -11.43
CA SER A 29 4.21 -2.67 -11.11
C SER A 29 5.36 -1.88 -11.76
N GLN A 30 5.11 -1.25 -12.91
CA GLN A 30 6.06 -0.32 -13.53
C GLN A 30 6.05 1.03 -12.79
N TRP A 31 4.85 1.54 -12.49
CA TRP A 31 4.66 2.79 -11.77
C TRP A 31 5.29 2.80 -10.39
N SER A 32 5.42 1.66 -9.72
CA SER A 32 6.08 1.57 -8.41
C SER A 32 7.57 1.91 -8.43
N ARG A 33 8.19 1.98 -9.62
CA ARG A 33 9.61 2.33 -9.82
C ARG A 33 9.81 3.64 -10.56
N ASP A 34 8.75 4.39 -10.80
CA ASP A 34 8.80 5.64 -11.56
C ASP A 34 9.63 6.72 -10.85
N PRO A 35 10.40 7.56 -11.57
CA PRO A 35 11.12 8.67 -10.96
C PRO A 35 10.20 9.66 -10.23
N ASP A 36 8.95 9.82 -10.66
CA ASP A 36 7.96 10.66 -9.98
C ASP A 36 7.35 9.93 -8.76
N LEU A 37 7.55 10.52 -7.58
CA LEU A 37 6.99 10.00 -6.32
C LEU A 37 5.46 9.89 -6.34
N TRP A 38 4.77 10.73 -7.11
CA TRP A 38 3.31 10.75 -7.19
C TRP A 38 2.77 9.57 -8.00
N ILE A 39 3.50 9.14 -9.03
CA ILE A 39 3.19 7.93 -9.81
C ILE A 39 3.41 6.69 -8.93
N ARG A 40 4.54 6.65 -8.20
CA ARG A 40 4.80 5.58 -7.22
C ARG A 40 3.72 5.56 -6.13
N ARG A 41 3.33 6.71 -5.57
CA ARG A 41 2.24 6.81 -4.60
C ARG A 41 0.93 6.26 -5.14
N ALA A 42 0.56 6.61 -6.37
CA ALA A 42 -0.66 6.11 -7.01
C ALA A 42 -0.65 4.58 -7.17
N SER A 43 0.51 3.97 -7.45
CA SER A 43 0.63 2.51 -7.48
C SER A 43 0.41 1.86 -6.11
N ILE A 44 0.98 2.45 -5.05
CA ILE A 44 0.88 1.92 -3.68
C ILE A 44 -0.55 2.01 -3.14
N THR A 45 -1.27 3.09 -3.45
CA THR A 45 -2.66 3.31 -2.99
C THR A 45 -3.73 2.75 -3.93
N SER A 46 -3.32 2.06 -5.00
CA SER A 46 -4.22 1.56 -6.06
C SER A 46 -5.30 0.59 -5.59
N GLN A 47 -5.09 -0.08 -4.44
CA GLN A 47 -5.98 -1.14 -3.94
C GLN A 47 -6.77 -0.76 -2.68
N LEU A 48 -6.75 0.51 -2.24
CA LEU A 48 -7.34 0.94 -0.96
C LEU A 48 -8.81 0.54 -0.75
N ARG A 49 -9.59 0.31 -1.82
CA ARG A 49 -11.01 -0.05 -1.73
C ARG A 49 -11.30 -1.51 -2.09
N ALA A 50 -10.28 -2.31 -2.35
CA ALA A 50 -10.44 -3.67 -2.87
C ALA A 50 -10.91 -4.68 -1.81
N LYS A 51 -10.60 -4.47 -0.52
CA LYS A 51 -10.97 -5.39 0.58
C LYS A 51 -10.57 -6.84 0.24
N ASN A 52 -11.52 -7.78 0.25
CA ASN A 52 -11.30 -9.20 -0.11
C ASN A 52 -10.77 -9.39 -1.54
N ALA A 53 -10.95 -8.41 -2.41
CA ALA A 53 -10.45 -8.44 -3.78
C ALA A 53 -9.01 -7.91 -3.91
N THR A 54 -8.33 -7.57 -2.80
CA THR A 54 -6.94 -7.12 -2.83
C THR A 54 -6.04 -8.22 -3.35
N ASP A 55 -5.23 -7.90 -4.36
CA ASP A 55 -4.14 -8.75 -4.83
C ASP A 55 -2.92 -8.51 -3.94
N THR A 56 -2.64 -9.45 -3.05
CA THR A 56 -1.52 -9.37 -2.12
C THR A 56 -0.16 -9.48 -2.81
N GLN A 57 -0.08 -10.18 -3.95
CA GLN A 57 1.15 -10.26 -4.73
C GLN A 57 1.46 -8.91 -5.38
N LEU A 58 0.46 -8.28 -5.99
CA LEU A 58 0.62 -6.93 -6.53
C LEU A 58 0.90 -5.91 -5.42
N LEU A 59 0.19 -6.00 -4.29
CA LEU A 59 0.39 -5.08 -3.16
C LEU A 59 1.84 -5.13 -2.66
N ALA A 60 2.38 -6.33 -2.47
CA ALA A 60 3.80 -6.51 -2.15
C ALA A 60 4.70 -5.94 -3.24
N ALA A 61 4.44 -6.27 -4.51
CA ALA A 61 5.26 -5.85 -5.66
C ALA A 61 5.35 -4.33 -5.84
N VAL A 62 4.30 -3.57 -5.47
CA VAL A 62 4.32 -2.10 -5.54
C VAL A 62 4.93 -1.46 -4.28
N ILE A 63 4.89 -2.13 -3.13
CA ILE A 63 5.46 -1.62 -1.87
C ILE A 63 6.96 -1.90 -1.78
N GLU A 64 7.41 -3.11 -2.11
CA GLU A 64 8.78 -3.58 -1.88
C GLU A 64 9.86 -2.66 -2.48
N PRO A 65 9.74 -2.16 -3.72
CA PRO A 65 10.72 -1.22 -4.29
C PRO A 65 10.83 0.12 -3.53
N ASN A 66 9.83 0.44 -2.70
CA ASN A 66 9.66 1.73 -2.04
C ASN A 66 9.92 1.68 -0.53
N LEU A 67 10.22 0.51 0.05
CA LEU A 67 10.35 0.32 1.51
C LEU A 67 11.45 1.22 2.12
N ALA A 68 12.60 1.31 1.45
CA ALA A 68 13.76 2.09 1.89
C ALA A 68 13.65 3.60 1.57
N ASP A 69 12.60 4.03 0.85
CA ASP A 69 12.46 5.43 0.45
C ASP A 69 12.36 6.34 1.68
N ARG A 70 13.05 7.49 1.63
CA ARG A 70 13.06 8.53 2.66
C ARG A 70 11.93 9.55 2.52
N GLN A 71 11.27 9.60 1.36
CA GLN A 71 10.17 10.51 1.05
C GLN A 71 8.97 10.26 1.97
N PHE A 72 8.55 11.33 2.66
CA PHE A 72 7.46 11.27 3.64
C PHE A 72 6.15 10.75 3.03
N PHE A 73 5.78 11.22 1.84
CA PHE A 73 4.53 10.84 1.18
C PHE A 73 4.52 9.36 0.74
N ILE A 74 5.66 8.79 0.36
CA ILE A 74 5.77 7.36 0.04
C ILE A 74 5.58 6.52 1.30
N ARG A 75 6.27 6.87 2.39
CA ARG A 75 6.12 6.19 3.69
C ARG A 75 4.67 6.22 4.20
N LYS A 76 4.00 7.38 4.08
CA LYS A 76 2.58 7.50 4.41
C LYS A 76 1.69 6.65 3.50
N ALA A 77 2.00 6.55 2.22
CA ALA A 77 1.24 5.70 1.28
C ALA A 77 1.34 4.23 1.67
N ILE A 78 2.55 3.73 1.94
CA ILE A 78 2.80 2.35 2.36
C ILE A 78 2.03 2.04 3.65
N GLY A 79 2.20 2.89 4.67
CA GLY A 79 1.51 2.72 5.95
C GLY A 79 -0.02 2.76 5.79
N TRP A 80 -0.56 3.61 4.93
CA TRP A 80 -2.00 3.68 4.67
C TRP A 80 -2.52 2.45 3.92
N ALA A 81 -1.87 2.03 2.85
CA ALA A 81 -2.26 0.85 2.07
C ALA A 81 -2.33 -0.40 2.96
N LEU A 82 -1.29 -0.64 3.76
CA LEU A 82 -1.25 -1.75 4.70
C LEU A 82 -2.29 -1.62 5.81
N ARG A 83 -2.45 -0.43 6.41
CA ARG A 83 -3.46 -0.20 7.46
C ARG A 83 -4.89 -0.41 6.96
N GLU A 84 -5.15 -0.01 5.72
CA GLU A 84 -6.45 -0.18 5.10
C GLU A 84 -6.72 -1.66 4.85
N TYR A 85 -5.74 -2.40 4.33
CA TYR A 85 -5.86 -3.82 4.11
C TYR A 85 -5.93 -4.66 5.39
N ALA A 86 -5.31 -4.19 6.49
CA ALA A 86 -5.40 -4.83 7.80
C ALA A 86 -6.83 -4.88 8.37
N LYS A 87 -7.78 -4.09 7.83
CA LYS A 87 -9.21 -4.22 8.16
C LYS A 87 -9.82 -5.51 7.60
N THR A 88 -9.16 -6.14 6.63
CA THR A 88 -9.61 -7.35 5.95
C THR A 88 -8.73 -8.54 6.32
N GLU A 89 -7.41 -8.43 6.12
CA GLU A 89 -6.45 -9.52 6.39
C GLU A 89 -5.34 -9.04 7.35
N PRO A 90 -5.62 -8.90 8.66
CA PRO A 90 -4.65 -8.39 9.63
C PRO A 90 -3.42 -9.29 9.78
N GLU A 91 -3.57 -10.62 9.73
CA GLU A 91 -2.46 -11.57 9.85
C GLU A 91 -1.46 -11.43 8.70
N TRP A 92 -1.96 -11.26 7.47
CA TRP A 92 -1.11 -11.02 6.31
C TRP A 92 -0.30 -9.73 6.46
N VAL A 93 -0.93 -8.65 6.94
CA VAL A 93 -0.24 -7.37 7.15
C VAL A 93 0.81 -7.47 8.25
N ALA A 94 0.51 -8.16 9.36
CA ALA A 94 1.47 -8.40 10.44
C ALA A 94 2.69 -9.20 9.92
N ALA A 95 2.45 -10.28 9.18
CA ALA A 95 3.50 -11.10 8.59
C ALA A 95 4.35 -10.30 7.58
N PHE A 96 3.72 -9.52 6.71
CA PHE A 96 4.44 -8.65 5.76
C PHE A 96 5.31 -7.62 6.50
N ALA A 97 4.77 -6.95 7.53
CA ALA A 97 5.51 -5.97 8.32
C ALA A 97 6.66 -6.59 9.11
N ALA A 98 6.50 -7.81 9.62
CA ALA A 98 7.56 -8.55 10.29
C ALA A 98 8.68 -8.96 9.32
N ARG A 99 8.30 -9.51 8.16
CA ARG A 99 9.25 -9.93 7.10
C ARG A 99 10.11 -8.78 6.58
N HIS A 100 9.55 -7.58 6.51
CA HIS A 100 10.25 -6.39 6.00
C HIS A 100 10.68 -5.40 7.10
N ARG A 101 10.77 -5.86 8.36
CA ARG A 101 11.00 -5.00 9.53
C ARG A 101 12.16 -4.04 9.38
N ASP A 102 13.29 -4.51 8.86
CA ASP A 102 14.53 -3.72 8.82
C ASP A 102 14.59 -2.77 7.61
N ALA A 103 13.85 -3.07 6.54
CA ALA A 103 13.75 -2.20 5.36
C ALA A 103 12.65 -1.14 5.51
N MET A 104 11.60 -1.44 6.27
CA MET A 104 10.43 -0.58 6.39
C MET A 104 10.69 0.58 7.37
N SER A 105 10.35 1.80 6.95
CA SER A 105 10.50 2.95 7.86
C SER A 105 9.61 2.83 9.11
N PRO A 106 10.07 3.34 10.29
CA PRO A 106 9.29 3.30 11.52
C PRO A 106 7.89 3.90 11.40
N LEU A 107 7.75 4.96 10.59
CA LEU A 107 6.47 5.58 10.28
C LEU A 107 5.52 4.62 9.57
N SER A 108 5.98 3.95 8.51
CA SER A 108 5.13 3.05 7.71
C SER A 108 4.68 1.87 8.55
N ARG A 109 5.61 1.28 9.34
CA ARG A 109 5.33 0.15 10.21
C ARG A 109 4.32 0.50 11.30
N ARG A 110 4.50 1.63 11.99
CA ARG A 110 3.56 2.10 13.02
C ARG A 110 2.16 2.32 12.43
N GLU A 111 2.07 2.95 11.25
CA GLU A 111 0.77 3.19 10.63
C GLU A 111 0.11 1.88 10.18
N ALA A 112 0.87 0.95 9.60
CA ALA A 112 0.39 -0.36 9.14
C ALA A 112 -0.21 -1.19 10.29
N LEU A 113 0.49 -1.27 11.44
CA LEU A 113 0.11 -2.11 12.57
C LEU A 113 -0.90 -1.46 13.52
N ARG A 114 -1.20 -0.17 13.36
CA ARG A 114 -2.04 0.61 14.28
C ARG A 114 -3.38 -0.03 14.64
N ARG A 115 -4.01 -0.76 13.71
CA ARG A 115 -5.30 -1.43 13.97
C ARG A 115 -5.15 -2.78 14.66
N ILE A 116 -4.03 -3.46 14.44
CA ILE A 116 -3.75 -4.78 15.01
C ILE A 116 -3.39 -4.62 16.49
N ASP A 117 -2.49 -3.68 16.79
CA ASP A 117 -2.05 -3.39 18.16
C ASP A 117 -3.22 -2.89 19.04
N ALA A 118 -4.14 -2.12 18.47
CA ALA A 118 -5.32 -1.63 19.19
C ALA A 118 -6.32 -2.74 19.55
N GLY A 119 -6.41 -3.81 18.74
CA GLY A 119 -7.26 -4.96 19.02
C GLY A 119 -6.68 -5.89 20.09
N ALA A 120 -5.36 -5.99 20.16
CA ALA A 120 -4.66 -6.78 21.19
C ALA A 120 -4.74 -6.15 22.58
N ALA A 121 -4.82 -4.81 22.68
CA ALA A 121 -4.97 -4.11 23.96
C ALA A 121 -6.39 -4.17 24.56
N GLN A 122 -7.34 -4.77 23.84
CA GLN A 122 -8.76 -4.88 24.23
C GLN A 122 -9.17 -6.31 24.61
N GLN A 123 -8.20 -7.24 24.66
CA GLN A 123 -8.35 -8.64 25.07
C GLN A 123 -7.54 -8.87 26.35
#